data_AF-A0A7S2LNL6-F1
#
_entry.id   AF-A0A7S2LNL6-F1
#
_cell.length_a   1.000
_cell.length_b   1.000
_cell.length_c   1.000
_cell.angle_alpha   90.00
_cell.angle_beta   90.00
_cell.angle_gamma   90.00
#
_symmetry.space_group_name_H-M   'P 1'
#
loop_
_entity.id
_entity.type
_entity.pdbx_description
1 polymer ?
#
loop_
_entity_poly.entity_id
_entity_poly.type
_entity_poly.pdbx_seq_one_letter_code
_entity_poly.pdbx_strand_id
1 'polypeptide(L)'
;LYPDAINHTTPNNGMYPIHAAMLSLDCRLEPKMAAVEIVEFLLGCDPNVKYQEVRQGQSLLHLACQCYYNDASIEAALGIIKVLYDAHPDFIHKEDGEGNLPLHKLCTNDCEAAAMEILKLLLEKHPESIRHQNVKGNLPIHIASMMSRSPEFCRLLVAAYPGSERIADAGGALPFHSACMNNVVATVEYLYKLY
;
A
#
# COMPACT_ATOMS: atom_id res chain seq x y z
N LEU A 1 15.14 11.70 -29.37
CA LEU A 1 14.58 11.37 -28.04
C LEU A 1 13.89 10.03 -28.19
N TYR A 2 14.32 9.00 -27.47
CA TYR A 2 13.82 7.62 -27.60
C TYR A 2 12.45 7.50 -26.93
N PRO A 3 11.33 7.43 -27.67
CA PRO A 3 9.99 7.35 -27.09
C PRO A 3 9.82 6.08 -26.24
N ASP A 4 10.55 5.02 -26.61
CA ASP A 4 10.53 3.72 -25.93
C ASP A 4 11.18 3.74 -24.53
N ALA A 5 11.88 4.82 -24.16
CA ALA A 5 12.51 4.92 -22.85
C ALA A 5 11.48 4.81 -21.71
N ILE A 6 10.23 5.23 -21.94
CA ILE A 6 9.13 5.12 -20.96
C ILE A 6 8.75 3.67 -20.65
N ASN A 7 9.07 2.73 -21.55
CA ASN A 7 8.81 1.30 -21.43
C ASN A 7 10.08 0.50 -21.10
N HIS A 8 11.20 1.16 -20.80
CA HIS A 8 12.46 0.50 -20.49
C HIS A 8 12.51 0.05 -19.02
N THR A 9 12.71 -1.24 -18.78
CA THR A 9 12.77 -1.82 -17.42
C THR A 9 14.21 -1.96 -16.91
N THR A 10 14.42 -1.78 -15.60
CA THR A 10 15.69 -2.16 -14.96
C THR A 10 15.88 -3.69 -14.88
N PRO A 11 17.10 -4.22 -15.06
CA PRO A 11 17.34 -5.67 -15.08
C PRO A 11 17.00 -6.39 -13.77
N ASN A 12 17.23 -5.71 -12.64
CA ASN A 12 17.20 -6.33 -11.33
C ASN A 12 15.79 -6.43 -10.73
N ASN A 13 14.89 -5.50 -11.05
CA ASN A 13 13.57 -5.41 -10.43
C ASN A 13 12.42 -5.25 -11.45
N GLY A 14 12.71 -5.17 -12.75
CA GLY A 14 11.68 -4.93 -13.77
C GLY A 14 11.05 -3.55 -13.67
N MET A 15 11.75 -2.58 -13.08
CA MET A 15 11.19 -1.25 -12.81
C MET A 15 11.25 -0.37 -14.05
N TYR A 16 10.08 0.11 -14.46
CA TYR A 16 9.91 1.18 -15.43
C TYR A 16 10.20 2.56 -14.82
N PRO A 17 10.40 3.62 -15.64
CA PRO A 17 10.70 4.96 -15.15
C PRO A 17 9.67 5.54 -14.17
N ILE A 18 8.38 5.22 -14.34
CA ILE A 18 7.33 5.67 -13.40
C ILE A 18 7.55 5.12 -11.98
N HIS A 19 7.99 3.86 -11.86
CA HIS A 19 8.32 3.26 -10.57
C HIS A 19 9.51 3.97 -9.92
N ALA A 20 10.52 4.34 -10.72
CA ALA A 20 11.67 5.08 -10.23
C ALA A 20 11.26 6.49 -9.75
N ALA A 21 10.35 7.16 -10.46
CA ALA A 21 9.80 8.45 -10.04
C ALA A 21 9.11 8.35 -8.67
N MET A 22 8.29 7.32 -8.47
CA MET A 22 7.60 7.08 -7.19
C MET A 22 8.56 6.80 -6.03
N LEU A 23 9.61 6.00 -6.28
CA LEU A 23 10.63 5.68 -5.26
C LEU A 23 11.57 6.84 -4.95
N SER A 24 11.67 7.83 -5.84
CA SER A 24 12.50 9.02 -5.62
C SER A 24 12.03 9.90 -4.46
N LEU A 25 10.82 9.66 -3.92
CA LEU A 25 10.30 10.38 -2.74
C LEU A 25 11.15 10.20 -1.48
N ASP A 26 12.03 9.19 -1.40
CA ASP A 26 13.01 9.06 -0.33
C ASP A 26 14.31 9.86 -0.59
N CYS A 27 14.59 10.22 -1.85
CA CYS A 27 15.82 10.93 -2.22
C CYS A 27 15.79 12.39 -1.72
N ARG A 28 16.91 12.84 -1.12
CA ARG A 28 17.04 14.13 -0.40
C ARG A 28 17.14 15.37 -1.30
N LEU A 29 17.03 15.24 -2.63
CA LEU A 29 17.62 16.22 -3.55
C LEU A 29 16.67 17.04 -4.44
N GLU A 30 15.34 16.90 -4.37
CA GLU A 30 14.44 17.70 -5.23
C GLU A 30 13.11 18.00 -4.49
N PRO A 31 12.31 19.00 -4.92
CA PRO A 31 10.98 19.21 -4.35
C PRO A 31 10.14 17.95 -4.52
N LYS A 32 9.56 17.43 -3.42
CA LYS A 32 8.79 16.17 -3.42
C LYS A 32 7.62 16.20 -4.41
N MET A 33 7.08 17.38 -4.69
CA MET A 33 6.04 17.60 -5.68
C MET A 33 6.49 17.34 -7.13
N ALA A 34 7.78 17.47 -7.44
CA ALA A 34 8.29 17.11 -8.77
C ALA A 34 8.06 15.62 -9.08
N ALA A 35 8.06 14.74 -8.09
CA ALA A 35 7.72 13.33 -8.31
C ALA A 35 6.26 13.16 -8.76
N VAL A 36 5.33 13.96 -8.22
CA VAL A 36 3.92 13.97 -8.64
C VAL A 36 3.81 14.45 -10.08
N GLU A 37 4.45 15.57 -10.41
CA GLU A 37 4.46 16.14 -11.77
C GLU A 37 5.07 15.17 -12.80
N ILE A 38 6.15 14.47 -12.43
CA ILE A 38 6.76 13.45 -13.30
C ILE A 38 5.80 12.27 -13.50
N VAL A 39 5.12 11.79 -12.44
CA VAL A 39 4.14 10.71 -12.57
C VAL A 39 2.98 11.11 -13.48
N GLU A 40 2.41 12.31 -13.28
CA GLU A 40 1.36 12.86 -14.15
C GLU A 40 1.83 12.97 -15.61
N PHE A 41 3.03 13.49 -15.83
CA PHE A 41 3.62 13.62 -17.16
C PHE A 41 3.79 12.26 -17.85
N LEU A 42 4.31 11.25 -17.15
CA LEU A 42 4.51 9.91 -17.71
C LEU A 42 3.18 9.24 -18.07
N LEU A 43 2.15 9.38 -17.24
CA LEU A 43 0.80 8.89 -17.53
C LEU A 43 0.17 9.61 -18.73
N GLY A 44 0.48 10.90 -18.93
CA GLY A 44 0.03 11.68 -20.08
C GLY A 44 0.74 11.34 -21.39
N CYS A 45 1.98 10.82 -21.33
CA CYS A 45 2.77 10.47 -22.51
C CYS A 45 2.30 9.17 -23.18
N ASP A 46 1.96 8.14 -22.39
CA ASP A 46 1.52 6.83 -22.89
C ASP A 46 0.43 6.26 -21.96
N PRO A 47 -0.81 6.09 -22.45
CA PRO A 47 -1.92 5.51 -21.68
C PRO A 47 -1.64 4.11 -21.13
N ASN A 48 -0.66 3.38 -21.66
CA ASN A 48 -0.31 2.05 -21.21
C ASN A 48 0.61 2.04 -19.98
N VAL A 49 1.24 3.18 -19.65
CA VAL A 49 2.10 3.32 -18.47
C VAL A 49 1.35 2.94 -17.20
N LYS A 50 0.05 3.25 -17.15
CA LYS A 50 -0.79 2.91 -16.02
C LYS A 50 -0.88 1.40 -15.77
N TYR A 51 -0.65 0.54 -16.77
CA TYR A 51 -0.65 -0.93 -16.63
C TYR A 51 0.72 -1.52 -16.35
N GLN A 52 1.77 -0.70 -16.19
CA GLN A 52 3.09 -1.21 -15.84
C GLN A 52 3.08 -1.75 -14.40
N GLU A 53 3.46 -3.01 -14.26
CA GLU A 53 3.55 -3.71 -12.97
C GLU A 53 5.04 -3.97 -12.65
N VAL A 54 5.42 -3.95 -11.37
CA VAL A 54 6.72 -4.46 -10.92
C VAL A 54 6.65 -5.98 -10.72
N ARG A 55 7.76 -6.59 -10.29
CA ARG A 55 7.80 -8.03 -9.96
C ARG A 55 6.66 -8.43 -9.02
N GLN A 56 6.20 -9.67 -9.16
CA GLN A 56 5.04 -10.22 -8.46
C GLN A 56 3.70 -9.58 -8.87
N GLY A 57 3.60 -8.87 -10.00
CA GLY A 57 2.32 -8.32 -10.48
C GLY A 57 1.79 -7.15 -9.64
N GLN A 58 2.66 -6.52 -8.86
CA GLN A 58 2.31 -5.34 -8.09
C GLN A 58 2.09 -4.16 -9.05
N SER A 59 0.86 -3.64 -9.06
CA SER A 59 0.54 -2.40 -9.77
C SER A 59 1.24 -1.17 -9.16
N LEU A 60 1.18 -0.05 -9.88
CA LEU A 60 1.64 1.25 -9.37
C LEU A 60 1.05 1.56 -7.98
N LEU A 61 -0.24 1.29 -7.77
CA LEU A 61 -0.89 1.59 -6.50
C LEU A 61 -0.37 0.72 -5.33
N HIS A 62 0.00 -0.53 -5.59
CA HIS A 62 0.67 -1.37 -4.58
C HIS A 62 2.01 -0.77 -4.18
N LEU A 63 2.81 -0.36 -5.16
CA LEU A 63 4.10 0.27 -4.91
C LEU A 63 3.93 1.57 -4.13
N ALA A 64 3.00 2.44 -4.52
CA ALA A 64 2.71 3.68 -3.82
C ALA A 64 2.32 3.44 -2.35
N CYS A 65 1.55 2.40 -2.04
CA CYS A 65 1.19 2.08 -0.67
C CYS A 65 2.38 1.53 0.16
N GLN A 66 3.36 0.93 -0.50
CA GLN A 66 4.53 0.32 0.14
C GLN A 66 5.77 1.24 0.20
N CYS A 67 5.79 2.33 -0.57
CA CYS A 67 6.93 3.25 -0.63
C CYS A 67 7.33 3.77 0.75
N TYR A 68 8.63 3.99 0.91
CA TYR A 68 9.17 4.65 2.08
C TYR A 68 8.85 6.15 2.04
N TYR A 69 8.20 6.64 3.09
CA TYR A 69 7.83 8.04 3.25
C TYR A 69 8.45 8.63 4.51
N ASN A 70 8.54 9.94 4.53
CA ASN A 70 8.79 10.74 5.72
C ASN A 70 7.74 11.86 5.81
N ASP A 71 7.73 12.59 6.93
CA ASP A 71 6.74 13.63 7.18
C ASP A 71 6.68 14.69 6.07
N ALA A 72 7.81 15.00 5.42
CA ALA A 72 7.88 15.97 4.34
C ALA A 72 7.37 15.45 2.99
N SER A 73 7.18 14.14 2.82
CA SER A 73 6.70 13.53 1.57
C SER A 73 5.23 13.09 1.61
N ILE A 74 4.52 13.27 2.73
CA ILE A 74 3.13 12.80 2.89
C ILE A 74 2.21 13.43 1.83
N GLU A 75 2.31 14.73 1.59
CA GLU A 75 1.47 15.38 0.57
C GLU A 75 1.75 14.84 -0.83
N ALA A 76 3.03 14.64 -1.17
CA ALA A 76 3.41 14.07 -2.45
C ALA A 76 2.96 12.60 -2.59
N ALA A 77 3.03 11.81 -1.52
CA ALA A 77 2.52 10.44 -1.49
C ALA A 77 1.02 10.38 -1.78
N LEU A 78 0.24 11.23 -1.10
CA LEU A 78 -1.19 11.36 -1.35
C LEU A 78 -1.48 11.87 -2.77
N GLY A 79 -0.67 12.80 -3.28
CA GLY A 79 -0.74 13.28 -4.66
C GLY A 79 -0.56 12.17 -5.68
N ILE A 80 0.51 11.37 -5.56
CA ILE A 80 0.76 10.21 -6.42
C ILE A 80 -0.41 9.23 -6.38
N ILE A 81 -0.91 8.88 -5.19
CA ILE A 81 -2.01 7.92 -5.06
C ILE A 81 -3.28 8.43 -5.75
N LYS A 82 -3.60 9.72 -5.60
CA LYS A 82 -4.75 10.35 -6.27
C LYS A 82 -4.58 10.35 -7.79
N VAL A 83 -3.42 10.75 -8.29
CA VAL A 83 -3.10 10.74 -9.73
C VAL A 83 -3.23 9.34 -10.33
N LEU A 84 -2.69 8.32 -9.64
CA LEU A 84 -2.78 6.94 -10.08
C LEU A 84 -4.23 6.44 -10.08
N TYR A 85 -5.01 6.78 -9.05
CA TYR A 85 -6.42 6.44 -8.95
C TYR A 85 -7.23 7.10 -10.07
N ASP A 86 -7.02 8.39 -10.33
CA ASP A 86 -7.73 9.14 -11.37
C ASP A 86 -7.39 8.62 -12.78
N ALA A 87 -6.14 8.18 -13.01
CA ALA A 87 -5.73 7.58 -14.28
C ALA A 87 -6.31 6.17 -14.51
N HIS A 88 -6.52 5.40 -13.43
CA HIS A 88 -7.14 4.08 -13.51
C HIS A 88 -7.82 3.64 -12.18
N PRO A 89 -9.11 3.99 -11.98
CA PRO A 89 -9.79 3.72 -10.71
C PRO A 89 -9.89 2.23 -10.34
N ASP A 90 -10.07 1.37 -11.35
CA ASP A 90 -10.27 -0.08 -11.14
C ASP A 90 -9.05 -0.78 -10.49
N PHE A 91 -7.87 -0.14 -10.51
CA PHE A 91 -6.66 -0.70 -9.92
C PHE A 91 -6.70 -0.82 -8.41
N ILE A 92 -7.64 -0.14 -7.75
CA ILE A 92 -7.88 -0.33 -6.32
C ILE A 92 -8.42 -1.73 -5.99
N HIS A 93 -8.90 -2.48 -6.99
CA HIS A 93 -9.35 -3.87 -6.90
C HIS A 93 -8.34 -4.89 -7.41
N LYS A 94 -7.23 -4.44 -8.01
CA LYS A 94 -6.21 -5.33 -8.57
C LYS A 94 -5.47 -6.03 -7.44
N GLU A 95 -5.35 -7.35 -7.57
CA GLU A 95 -4.51 -8.17 -6.70
C GLU A 95 -3.09 -8.28 -7.28
N ASP A 96 -2.09 -8.29 -6.40
CA ASP A 96 -0.75 -8.77 -6.75
C ASP A 96 -0.69 -10.32 -6.79
N GLY A 97 0.50 -10.87 -7.06
CA GLY A 97 0.72 -12.32 -7.15
C GLY A 97 0.54 -13.09 -5.84
N GLU A 98 0.35 -12.41 -4.71
CA GLU A 98 -0.02 -13.00 -3.42
C GLU A 98 -1.48 -12.73 -3.07
N GLY A 99 -2.30 -12.23 -3.99
CA GLY A 99 -3.70 -11.89 -3.75
C GLY A 99 -3.87 -10.63 -2.89
N ASN A 100 -2.81 -9.86 -2.67
CA ASN A 100 -2.88 -8.65 -1.87
C ASN A 100 -3.52 -7.53 -2.70
N LEU A 101 -4.44 -6.79 -2.10
CA LEU A 101 -4.83 -5.45 -2.56
C LEU A 101 -3.82 -4.39 -2.08
N PRO A 102 -3.84 -3.15 -2.63
CA PRO A 102 -2.98 -2.07 -2.16
C PRO A 102 -3.06 -1.80 -0.65
N LEU A 103 -4.25 -1.97 -0.04
CA LEU A 103 -4.45 -1.85 1.40
C LEU A 103 -3.62 -2.86 2.22
N HIS A 104 -3.39 -4.07 1.72
CA HIS A 104 -2.52 -5.04 2.40
C HIS A 104 -1.05 -4.56 2.40
N LYS A 105 -0.59 -4.02 1.27
CA LYS A 105 0.77 -3.47 1.16
C LYS A 105 0.95 -2.21 1.99
N LEU A 106 -0.10 -1.41 2.15
CA LEU A 106 -0.09 -0.28 3.07
C LEU A 106 0.22 -0.71 4.52
N CYS A 107 -0.26 -1.87 4.94
CA CYS A 107 -0.01 -2.38 6.29
C CYS A 107 1.48 -2.72 6.54
N THR A 108 2.29 -2.81 5.48
CA THR A 108 3.75 -2.99 5.57
C THR A 108 4.51 -1.68 5.40
N ASN A 109 3.85 -0.53 5.32
CA ASN A 109 4.51 0.76 5.12
C ASN A 109 5.28 1.18 6.39
N ASP A 110 6.50 1.67 6.25
CA ASP A 110 7.34 2.00 7.40
C ASP A 110 6.97 3.35 8.07
N CYS A 111 6.28 4.24 7.36
CA CYS A 111 5.91 5.57 7.85
C CYS A 111 4.48 5.57 8.41
N GLU A 112 4.34 5.60 9.73
CA GLU A 112 3.02 5.58 10.38
C GLU A 112 2.12 6.76 9.98
N ALA A 113 2.69 7.98 9.91
CA ALA A 113 1.94 9.18 9.56
C ALA A 113 1.39 9.12 8.13
N ALA A 114 2.24 8.72 7.16
CA ALA A 114 1.79 8.52 5.79
C ALA A 114 0.77 7.38 5.69
N ALA A 115 1.04 6.26 6.36
CA ALA A 115 0.16 5.09 6.33
C ALA A 115 -1.25 5.43 6.84
N MET A 116 -1.36 6.22 7.91
CA MET A 116 -2.65 6.65 8.46
C MET A 116 -3.45 7.52 7.48
N GLU A 117 -2.81 8.48 6.80
CA GLU A 117 -3.50 9.34 5.83
C GLU A 117 -3.89 8.57 4.57
N ILE A 118 -3.02 7.68 4.09
CA ILE A 118 -3.30 6.82 2.95
C ILE A 118 -4.42 5.80 3.30
N LEU A 119 -4.45 5.27 4.53
CA LEU A 119 -5.48 4.33 4.97
C LEU A 119 -6.86 4.98 4.86
N LYS A 120 -7.01 6.21 5.36
CA LYS A 120 -8.26 6.97 5.27
C LYS A 120 -8.68 7.16 3.81
N LEU A 121 -7.73 7.55 2.95
CA LEU A 121 -7.99 7.72 1.52
C LEU A 121 -8.43 6.42 0.84
N LEU A 122 -7.75 5.30 1.09
CA LEU A 122 -8.12 4.01 0.50
C LEU A 122 -9.49 3.52 1.00
N LEU A 123 -9.80 3.69 2.28
CA LEU A 123 -11.11 3.32 2.83
C LEU A 123 -12.24 4.23 2.32
N GLU A 124 -11.96 5.50 2.02
CA GLU A 124 -12.92 6.39 1.34
C GLU A 124 -13.22 5.90 -0.09
N LYS A 125 -12.18 5.53 -0.85
CA LYS A 125 -12.32 5.15 -2.26
C LYS A 125 -12.82 3.72 -2.46
N HIS A 126 -12.41 2.79 -1.61
CA HIS A 126 -12.73 1.37 -1.71
C HIS A 126 -12.88 0.73 -0.32
N PRO A 127 -14.00 1.00 0.38
CA PRO A 127 -14.23 0.49 1.73
C PRO A 127 -14.26 -1.04 1.80
N GLU A 128 -14.74 -1.71 0.75
CA GLU A 128 -14.84 -3.18 0.70
C GLU A 128 -13.46 -3.89 0.71
N SER A 129 -12.38 -3.17 0.37
CA SER A 129 -11.01 -3.72 0.42
C SER A 129 -10.61 -4.24 1.80
N ILE A 130 -11.23 -3.74 2.87
CA ILE A 130 -10.97 -4.19 4.25
C ILE A 130 -11.37 -5.64 4.50
N ARG A 131 -12.31 -6.16 3.70
CA ARG A 131 -12.85 -7.52 3.81
C ARG A 131 -12.11 -8.53 2.95
N HIS A 132 -11.22 -8.05 2.08
CA HIS A 132 -10.52 -8.89 1.13
C HIS A 132 -9.48 -9.75 1.83
N GLN A 133 -9.50 -11.05 1.58
CA GLN A 133 -8.50 -11.99 2.06
C GLN A 133 -7.52 -12.29 0.94
N ASN A 134 -6.21 -12.16 1.21
CA ASN A 134 -5.18 -12.55 0.25
C ASN A 134 -5.08 -14.09 0.11
N VAL A 135 -4.13 -14.60 -0.68
CA VAL A 135 -4.02 -16.07 -0.93
C VAL A 135 -3.77 -16.89 0.33
N LYS A 136 -3.27 -16.27 1.41
CA LYS A 136 -3.04 -16.91 2.72
C LYS A 136 -4.25 -16.76 3.65
N GLY A 137 -5.35 -16.19 3.18
CA GLY A 137 -6.52 -15.87 3.99
C GLY A 137 -6.35 -14.65 4.90
N ASN A 138 -5.25 -13.89 4.77
CA ASN A 138 -5.03 -12.74 5.63
C ASN A 138 -5.91 -11.57 5.21
N LEU A 139 -6.60 -10.97 6.17
CA LEU A 139 -7.16 -9.63 6.04
C LEU A 139 -6.05 -8.58 6.27
N PRO A 140 -6.29 -7.30 5.94
CA PRO A 140 -5.34 -6.23 6.26
C PRO A 140 -4.95 -6.18 7.74
N ILE A 141 -5.88 -6.48 8.67
CA ILE A 141 -5.60 -6.48 10.11
C ILE A 141 -4.60 -7.57 10.53
N HIS A 142 -4.54 -8.72 9.84
CA HIS A 142 -3.52 -9.75 10.10
C HIS A 142 -2.12 -9.21 9.78
N ILE A 143 -1.99 -8.54 8.64
CA ILE A 143 -0.72 -7.94 8.19
C ILE A 143 -0.33 -6.78 9.12
N ALA A 144 -1.26 -5.88 9.47
CA ALA A 144 -1.01 -4.79 10.40
C ALA A 144 -0.55 -5.30 11.78
N SER A 145 -1.16 -6.39 12.26
CA SER A 145 -0.80 -7.05 13.52
C SER A 145 0.58 -7.69 13.49
N MET A 146 0.99 -8.22 12.33
CA MET A 146 2.33 -8.78 12.08
C MET A 146 3.40 -7.69 11.98
N MET A 147 3.11 -6.59 11.29
CA MET A 147 4.06 -5.54 10.90
C MET A 147 4.19 -4.41 11.93
N SER A 148 3.83 -4.67 13.19
CA SER A 148 3.95 -3.72 14.30
C SER A 148 3.29 -2.35 14.05
N ARG A 149 2.17 -2.33 13.31
CA ARG A 149 1.38 -1.09 13.15
C ARG A 149 0.81 -0.64 14.48
N SER A 150 0.55 0.66 14.61
CA SER A 150 0.06 1.20 15.86
C SER A 150 -1.33 0.62 16.23
N PRO A 151 -1.67 0.60 17.54
CA PRO A 151 -3.03 0.27 17.97
C PRO A 151 -4.10 1.18 17.36
N GLU A 152 -3.76 2.42 17.00
CA GLU A 152 -4.70 3.34 16.33
C GLU A 152 -4.98 2.87 14.90
N PHE A 153 -3.95 2.50 14.14
CA PHE A 153 -4.10 1.93 12.81
C PHE A 153 -4.95 0.67 12.84
N CYS A 154 -4.65 -0.24 13.76
CA CYS A 154 -5.44 -1.46 13.97
C CYS A 154 -6.90 -1.15 14.36
N ARG A 155 -7.12 -0.12 15.17
CA ARG A 155 -8.46 0.32 15.55
C ARG A 155 -9.27 0.82 14.37
N LEU A 156 -8.67 1.56 13.44
CA LEU A 156 -9.36 1.99 12.23
C LEU A 156 -9.77 0.80 11.35
N LEU A 157 -8.90 -0.21 11.21
CA LEU A 157 -9.23 -1.43 10.46
C LEU A 157 -10.40 -2.18 11.11
N VAL A 158 -10.36 -2.38 12.43
CA VAL A 158 -11.44 -3.06 13.17
C VAL A 158 -12.74 -2.24 13.15
N ALA A 159 -12.66 -0.91 13.24
CA ALA A 159 -13.84 -0.05 13.16
C ALA A 159 -14.50 -0.10 11.77
N ALA A 160 -13.69 -0.19 10.69
CA ALA A 160 -14.18 -0.34 9.33
C ALA A 160 -14.78 -1.73 9.07
N TYR A 161 -14.29 -2.77 9.75
CA TYR A 161 -14.86 -4.11 9.69
C TYR A 161 -14.91 -4.79 11.06
N PRO A 162 -15.95 -4.53 11.86
CA PRO A 162 -16.10 -5.11 13.20
C PRO A 162 -16.19 -6.64 13.12
N GLY A 163 -15.47 -7.33 14.01
CA GLY A 163 -15.38 -8.79 14.02
C GLY A 163 -14.21 -9.36 13.23
N SER A 164 -13.52 -8.53 12.43
CA SER A 164 -12.33 -8.94 11.66
C SER A 164 -11.20 -9.47 12.56
N GLU A 165 -11.10 -9.00 13.80
CA GLU A 165 -10.13 -9.46 14.80
C GLU A 165 -10.35 -10.91 15.25
N ARG A 166 -11.51 -11.51 14.91
CA ARG A 166 -11.90 -12.89 15.19
C ARG A 166 -11.97 -13.78 13.94
N ILE A 167 -11.63 -13.25 12.76
CA ILE A 167 -11.59 -14.01 11.51
C ILE A 167 -10.22 -14.69 11.38
N ALA A 168 -10.24 -16.01 11.18
CA ALA A 168 -9.04 -16.79 10.97
C ALA A 168 -8.57 -16.68 9.51
N ASP A 169 -7.25 -16.68 9.32
CA ASP A 169 -6.63 -16.88 8.01
C ASP A 169 -6.77 -18.34 7.54
N ALA A 170 -6.18 -18.67 6.39
CA ALA A 170 -6.27 -20.02 5.82
C ALA A 170 -5.59 -21.10 6.69
N GLY A 171 -4.69 -20.70 7.58
CA GLY A 171 -4.01 -21.57 8.55
C GLY A 171 -4.74 -21.68 9.89
N GLY A 172 -5.89 -21.01 10.06
CA GLY A 172 -6.61 -20.96 11.33
C GLY A 172 -6.10 -19.87 12.29
N ALA A 173 -5.16 -19.02 11.87
CA ALA A 173 -4.57 -17.99 12.71
C ALA A 173 -5.41 -16.71 12.71
N LEU A 174 -5.81 -16.27 13.91
CA LEU A 174 -6.37 -14.95 14.16
C LEU A 174 -5.29 -13.84 14.11
N PRO A 175 -5.64 -12.56 13.89
CA PRO A 175 -4.70 -11.44 13.97
C PRO A 175 -3.93 -11.39 15.31
N PHE A 176 -4.57 -11.84 16.40
CA PHE A 176 -3.93 -11.96 17.71
C PHE A 176 -2.73 -12.92 17.70
N HIS A 177 -2.81 -14.05 16.99
CA HIS A 177 -1.67 -14.96 16.84
C HIS A 177 -0.52 -14.27 16.10
N SER A 178 -0.82 -13.52 15.04
CA SER A 178 0.18 -12.77 14.27
C SER A 178 0.91 -11.73 15.13
N ALA A 179 0.18 -10.99 15.96
CA ALA A 179 0.77 -10.03 16.91
C ALA A 179 1.69 -10.73 17.93
N CYS A 180 1.24 -11.86 18.49
CA CYS A 180 2.02 -12.66 19.44
C CYS A 180 3.30 -13.25 18.81
N MET A 181 3.20 -13.85 17.63
CA MET A 181 4.35 -14.45 16.93
C MET A 181 5.44 -13.43 16.57
N ASN A 182 5.05 -12.17 16.37
CA ASN A 182 5.97 -11.09 15.98
C ASN A 182 6.35 -10.17 17.15
N ASN A 183 6.02 -10.55 18.38
CA ASN A 183 6.36 -9.81 19.61
C ASN A 183 5.86 -8.34 19.62
N VAL A 184 4.68 -8.09 19.04
CA VAL A 184 4.11 -6.73 18.94
C VAL A 184 3.29 -6.38 20.18
N VAL A 185 3.96 -6.01 21.27
CA VAL A 185 3.34 -5.83 22.60
C VAL A 185 2.11 -4.91 22.58
N ALA A 186 2.23 -3.71 21.98
CA ALA A 186 1.14 -2.74 21.96
C ALA A 186 -0.11 -3.26 21.23
N THR A 187 0.08 -4.01 20.13
CA THR A 187 -1.02 -4.58 19.36
C THR A 187 -1.60 -5.81 20.05
N VAL A 188 -0.79 -6.63 20.73
CA VAL A 188 -1.27 -7.72 21.59
C VAL A 188 -2.16 -7.18 22.69
N GLU A 189 -1.72 -6.15 23.43
CA GLU A 189 -2.51 -5.53 24.49
C GLU A 189 -3.82 -4.92 23.96
N TYR A 190 -3.78 -4.29 22.78
CA TYR A 190 -4.96 -3.74 22.13
C TYR A 190 -5.96 -4.85 21.74
N LEU A 191 -5.50 -5.85 20.99
CA LEU A 191 -6.34 -6.93 20.52
C LEU A 191 -6.91 -7.75 21.68
N TYR A 192 -6.13 -8.02 22.74
CA TYR A 192 -6.61 -8.73 23.92
C TYR A 192 -7.83 -8.06 24.57
N LYS A 193 -7.88 -6.72 24.58
CA LYS A 193 -9.00 -5.94 25.12
C LYS A 193 -10.26 -5.99 24.26
N LEU A 194 -10.18 -6.48 23.02
CA LEU A 194 -11.34 -6.65 22.14
C LEU A 194 -12.07 -7.97 22.36
N TYR A 195 -11.45 -8.92 23.06
CA TYR A 195 -12.02 -10.22 23.43
C TYR A 195 -12.84 -10.13 24.71
#